data_AF-A0A1X7SPM9-F1
#
_entry.id   AF-A0A1X7SPM9-F1
#
_cell.length_a   1.000
_cell.length_b   1.000
_cell.length_c   1.000
_cell.angle_alpha   90.00
_cell.angle_beta   90.00
_cell.angle_gamma   90.00
#
_symmetry.space_group_name_H-M   'P 1'
#
loop_
_entity.id
_entity.type
_entity.pdbx_description
1 polymer ?
#
loop_
_entity_poly.entity_id
_entity_poly.type
_entity_poly.pdbx_seq_one_letter_code
_entity_poly.pdbx_strand_id
1 'polypeptide(L)'
;MLYSVLLLLLSGDIELNPGPRTGDPREILRAKSATLTDAISYNLEKVAVELNAKGLIPKQDTSTVGFDNYKKASILVGVLQTQLGCTKDPTQYLIDVCDVLLNNLVDKTLAGHAKDMLKELGISSGSTQQEQITKSTLATTCGGIEETDDPNGGATAAET
;
A
#
# COMPACT_ATOMS: atom_id res chain seq x y z
N MET A 1 26.45 -4.96 -10.67
CA MET A 1 27.09 -4.98 -9.33
C MET A 1 26.49 -3.96 -8.34
N LEU A 2 25.26 -3.43 -8.54
CA LEU A 2 24.68 -2.43 -7.62
C LEU A 2 23.48 -2.95 -6.80
N TYR A 3 22.85 -4.06 -7.19
CA TYR A 3 21.76 -4.66 -6.40
C TYR A 3 22.26 -5.40 -5.15
N SER A 4 23.51 -5.86 -5.16
CA SER A 4 24.12 -6.51 -3.98
C SER A 4 24.36 -5.52 -2.83
N VAL A 5 24.62 -4.24 -3.12
CA VAL A 5 24.91 -3.24 -2.09
C VAL A 5 23.64 -2.80 -1.33
N LEU A 6 22.48 -2.75 -1.98
CA LEU A 6 21.21 -2.48 -1.27
C LEU A 6 20.78 -3.65 -0.38
N LEU A 7 21.05 -4.90 -0.78
CA LEU A 7 20.76 -6.08 0.04
C LEU A 7 21.74 -6.20 1.22
N LEU A 8 22.99 -5.75 1.07
CA LEU A 8 24.01 -5.81 2.12
C LEU A 8 23.83 -4.73 3.21
N LEU A 9 23.29 -3.54 2.87
CA LEU A 9 22.98 -2.50 3.87
C LEU A 9 21.77 -2.84 4.75
N LEU A 10 20.95 -3.82 4.37
CA LEU A 10 19.89 -4.41 5.19
C LEU A 10 20.34 -5.67 5.95
N SER A 11 21.54 -6.20 5.68
CA SER A 11 22.10 -7.38 6.34
C SER A 11 22.98 -6.98 7.53
N GLY A 12 22.49 -6.05 8.34
CA GLY A 12 23.00 -5.90 9.71
C GLY A 12 22.59 -7.14 10.50
N ASP A 13 23.57 -7.91 10.96
CA ASP A 13 23.45 -9.02 11.89
C ASP A 13 22.57 -8.62 13.10
N ILE A 14 21.29 -8.94 13.03
CA ILE A 14 20.45 -9.10 14.20
C ILE A 14 19.75 -10.44 14.01
N GLU A 15 20.28 -11.43 14.71
CA GLU A 15 19.60 -12.66 15.09
C GLU A 15 18.30 -12.29 15.85
N LEU A 16 17.27 -11.87 15.12
CA LEU A 16 15.92 -11.86 15.66
C LEU A 16 15.40 -13.27 15.48
N ASN A 17 15.57 -14.08 16.54
CA ASN A 17 14.60 -15.10 16.91
C ASN A 17 13.23 -14.64 16.40
N PRO A 18 12.55 -15.35 15.47
CA PRO A 18 11.22 -14.94 15.05
C PRO A 18 10.32 -15.14 16.26
N GLY A 19 10.23 -14.08 17.07
CA GLY A 19 9.23 -13.94 18.11
C GLY A 19 7.85 -14.11 17.48
N PRO A 20 6.82 -14.28 18.33
CA PRO A 20 5.48 -14.62 17.88
C PRO A 20 5.09 -13.78 16.67
N ARG A 21 4.72 -14.44 15.57
CA ARG A 21 4.30 -13.84 14.31
C ARG A 21 3.29 -12.75 14.63
N THR A 22 3.76 -11.50 14.72
CA THR A 22 2.94 -10.44 15.28
C THR A 22 1.88 -10.12 14.24
N GLY A 23 0.64 -9.90 14.67
CA GLY A 23 -0.42 -9.38 13.80
C GLY A 23 -0.16 -7.94 13.36
N ASP A 24 1.10 -7.47 13.34
CA ASP A 24 1.47 -6.15 12.87
C ASP A 24 1.39 -6.12 11.33
N PRO A 25 0.50 -5.29 10.75
CA PRO A 25 0.30 -5.25 9.31
C PRO A 25 1.57 -4.90 8.52
N ARG A 26 2.47 -4.08 9.08
CA ARG A 26 3.70 -3.66 8.39
C ARG A 26 4.69 -4.81 8.28
N GLU A 27 4.87 -5.59 9.35
CA GLU A 27 5.70 -6.79 9.32
C GLU A 27 5.18 -7.82 8.32
N ILE A 28 3.86 -8.02 8.28
CA ILE A 28 3.20 -8.95 7.36
C ILE A 28 3.44 -8.54 5.89
N LEU A 29 3.16 -7.28 5.54
CA LEU A 29 3.38 -6.80 4.17
C LEU A 29 4.86 -6.83 3.80
N ARG A 30 5.76 -6.50 4.72
CA ARG A 30 7.21 -6.57 4.52
C ARG A 30 7.66 -8.00 4.22
N ALA A 31 7.18 -8.99 4.98
CA ALA A 31 7.52 -10.40 4.81
C ALA A 31 7.02 -10.97 3.46
N LYS A 32 5.88 -10.49 2.96
CA LYS A 32 5.30 -10.94 1.68
C LYS A 32 5.73 -10.09 0.47
N SER A 33 6.50 -9.02 0.67
CA SER A 33 6.78 -8.02 -0.37
C SER A 33 7.39 -8.59 -1.66
N ALA A 34 8.37 -9.49 -1.56
CA ALA A 34 9.04 -10.07 -2.72
C ALA A 34 8.10 -10.96 -3.55
N THR A 35 7.35 -11.85 -2.90
CA THR A 35 6.40 -12.74 -3.58
C THR A 35 5.19 -11.96 -4.12
N LEU A 36 4.75 -10.93 -3.40
CA LEU A 36 3.69 -10.03 -3.84
C LEU A 36 4.12 -9.22 -5.07
N THR A 37 5.37 -8.74 -5.09
CA THR A 37 5.95 -8.04 -6.26
C THR A 37 5.94 -8.94 -7.50
N ASP A 38 6.39 -10.18 -7.35
CA ASP A 38 6.40 -11.15 -8.46
C ASP A 38 4.99 -11.41 -8.99
N ALA A 39 4.03 -11.71 -8.10
CA ALA A 39 2.64 -11.96 -8.48
C ALA A 39 1.96 -10.75 -9.14
N ILE A 40 2.21 -9.53 -8.62
CA ILE A 40 1.69 -8.28 -9.21
C ILE A 40 2.29 -8.05 -10.59
N SER A 41 3.55 -8.43 -10.86
CA SER A 41 4.20 -8.17 -12.15
C SER A 41 3.45 -8.77 -13.34
N TYR A 42 2.71 -9.88 -13.14
CA TYR A 42 1.86 -10.51 -14.14
C TYR A 42 0.52 -9.79 -14.37
N ASN A 43 0.07 -8.98 -13.41
CA ASN A 43 -1.25 -8.32 -13.41
C ASN A 43 -1.16 -6.81 -13.10
N LEU A 44 0.00 -6.20 -13.36
CA LEU A 44 0.39 -4.89 -12.83
C LEU A 44 -0.63 -3.80 -13.12
N GLU A 45 -1.03 -3.67 -14.39
CA GLU A 45 -1.95 -2.62 -14.83
C GLU A 45 -3.29 -2.71 -14.10
N LYS A 46 -3.86 -3.92 -14.05
CA LYS A 46 -5.14 -4.16 -13.40
C LYS A 46 -5.06 -3.88 -11.89
N VAL A 47 -4.02 -4.38 -11.22
CA VAL A 47 -3.80 -4.14 -9.78
C VAL A 47 -3.68 -2.65 -9.48
N ALA A 48 -2.88 -1.92 -10.26
CA ALA A 48 -2.68 -0.49 -10.06
C ALA A 48 -3.97 0.31 -10.25
N VAL A 49 -4.76 0.01 -11.29
CA VAL A 49 -6.05 0.67 -11.54
C VAL A 49 -7.02 0.42 -10.39
N GLU A 50 -7.16 -0.82 -9.94
CA GLU A 50 -8.10 -1.18 -8.87
C GLU A 50 -7.71 -0.57 -7.52
N LEU A 51 -6.43 -0.60 -7.17
CA LEU A 51 -5.92 0.05 -5.95
C LEU A 51 -6.13 1.57 -5.99
N ASN A 52 -5.93 2.19 -7.15
CA ASN A 52 -6.15 3.62 -7.33
C ASN A 52 -7.64 3.98 -7.28
N ALA A 53 -8.51 3.18 -7.90
CA ALA A 53 -9.95 3.36 -7.85
C ALA A 53 -10.51 3.29 -6.42
N LYS A 54 -9.91 2.45 -5.55
CA LYS A 54 -10.24 2.41 -4.12
C LYS A 54 -9.52 3.48 -3.27
N GLY A 55 -8.70 4.34 -3.87
CA GLY A 55 -7.97 5.39 -3.15
C GLY A 55 -6.91 4.86 -2.18
N LEU A 56 -6.46 3.61 -2.36
CA LEU A 56 -5.41 3.00 -1.52
C LEU A 56 -4.01 3.44 -1.95
N ILE A 57 -3.87 3.84 -3.22
CA ILE A 57 -2.65 4.45 -3.74
C ILE A 57 -2.99 5.77 -4.43
N PRO A 58 -2.08 6.76 -4.39
CA PRO A 58 -2.23 7.96 -5.20
C PRO A 58 -2.20 7.57 -6.67
N LYS A 59 -2.78 8.42 -7.51
CA LYS A 59 -2.73 8.23 -8.96
C LYS A 59 -1.28 8.18 -9.38
N GLN A 60 -0.80 7.01 -9.77
CA GLN A 60 0.53 6.88 -10.33
C GLN A 60 0.48 7.30 -11.79
N ASP A 61 1.41 8.16 -12.19
CA ASP A 61 1.69 8.37 -13.60
C ASP A 61 2.25 7.06 -14.15
N THR A 62 1.41 6.31 -14.86
CA THR A 62 1.75 5.01 -15.46
C THR A 62 2.82 5.12 -16.55
N SER A 63 3.24 6.35 -16.87
CA SER A 63 4.32 6.71 -17.79
C SER A 63 5.70 6.44 -17.19
N THR A 64 5.95 5.21 -16.75
CA THR A 64 7.30 4.68 -16.50
C THR A 64 7.78 4.03 -17.79
N VAL A 65 8.06 4.86 -18.80
CA VAL A 65 8.64 4.40 -20.08
C VAL A 65 9.99 3.76 -19.78
N GLY A 66 10.17 2.48 -20.13
CA GLY A 66 11.44 1.76 -20.02
C GLY A 66 11.63 0.87 -18.78
N PHE A 67 10.69 0.83 -17.83
CA PHE A 67 10.74 -0.16 -16.74
C PHE A 67 10.00 -1.45 -17.12
N ASP A 68 10.57 -2.60 -16.75
CA ASP A 68 9.87 -3.88 -16.80
C ASP A 68 8.76 -3.95 -15.73
N ASN A 69 7.81 -4.85 -15.93
CA ASN A 69 6.64 -4.97 -15.04
C ASN A 69 7.03 -5.33 -13.60
N TYR A 70 8.12 -6.07 -13.41
CA TYR A 70 8.61 -6.43 -12.08
C TYR A 70 9.08 -5.20 -11.30
N LYS A 71 9.87 -4.31 -11.92
CA LYS A 71 10.30 -3.06 -11.30
C LYS A 71 9.13 -2.15 -10.96
N LYS A 72 8.16 -2.03 -11.87
CA LYS A 72 6.94 -1.26 -11.62
C LYS A 72 6.12 -1.86 -10.47
N ALA A 73 6.01 -3.18 -10.41
CA ALA A 73 5.36 -3.87 -9.30
C ALA A 73 6.10 -3.64 -7.97
N SER A 74 7.43 -3.63 -7.98
CA SER A 74 8.25 -3.36 -6.78
C SER A 74 8.02 -1.95 -6.26
N ILE A 75 7.95 -0.96 -7.17
CA ILE A 75 7.59 0.43 -6.83
C ILE A 75 6.19 0.49 -6.23
N LEU A 76 5.22 -0.19 -6.83
CA LEU A 76 3.85 -0.24 -6.34
C LEU A 76 3.78 -0.83 -4.92
N VAL A 77 4.49 -1.93 -4.64
CA VAL A 77 4.58 -2.52 -3.29
C VAL A 77 5.25 -1.57 -2.30
N GLY A 78 6.29 -0.84 -2.72
CA GLY A 78 6.93 0.21 -1.91
C GLY A 78 5.97 1.35 -1.56
N VAL A 79 5.11 1.75 -2.50
CA VAL A 79 4.04 2.73 -2.23
C VAL A 79 3.05 2.18 -1.22
N LEU A 80 2.60 0.92 -1.36
CA LEU A 80 1.71 0.28 -0.38
C LEU A 80 2.32 0.26 1.03
N GLN A 81 3.61 -0.07 1.15
CA GLN A 81 4.32 -0.04 2.44
C GLN A 81 4.39 1.37 3.04
N THR A 82 4.65 2.37 2.19
CA THR A 82 4.69 3.79 2.62
C THR A 82 3.32 4.23 3.13
N GLN A 83 2.26 3.96 2.39
CA GLN A 83 0.88 4.30 2.79
C GLN A 83 0.47 3.59 4.08
N LEU A 84 0.81 2.31 4.21
CA LEU A 84 0.59 1.53 5.42
C LEU A 84 1.36 2.09 6.63
N GLY A 85 2.52 2.70 6.42
CA GLY A 85 3.27 3.39 7.47
C GLY A 85 2.65 4.71 7.92
N CYS A 86 1.95 5.39 7.00
CA CYS A 86 1.33 6.70 7.25
C CYS A 86 -0.11 6.62 7.78
N THR A 87 -0.82 5.52 7.51
CA THR A 87 -2.24 5.40 7.83
C THR A 87 -2.48 5.26 9.35
N LYS A 88 -3.60 5.83 9.81
CA LYS A 88 -4.03 5.76 11.21
C LYS A 88 -4.53 4.38 11.61
N ASP A 89 -4.99 3.59 10.64
CA ASP A 89 -5.45 2.22 10.83
C ASP A 89 -4.73 1.27 9.84
N PRO A 90 -3.52 0.79 10.21
CA PRO A 90 -2.74 -0.09 9.36
C PRO A 90 -3.42 -1.43 9.10
N THR A 91 -4.22 -1.91 10.05
CA THR A 91 -4.91 -3.19 9.94
C THR A 91 -6.00 -3.09 8.89
N GLN A 92 -6.86 -2.08 8.98
CA GLN A 92 -7.91 -1.87 7.99
C GLN A 92 -7.33 -1.58 6.60
N TYR A 93 -6.27 -0.77 6.51
CA TYR A 93 -5.62 -0.53 5.23
C TYR A 93 -5.11 -1.82 4.57
N LEU A 94 -4.46 -2.71 5.33
CA LEU A 94 -3.98 -3.98 4.78
C LEU A 94 -5.13 -4.92 4.41
N ILE A 95 -6.24 -4.90 5.15
CA ILE A 95 -7.48 -5.62 4.80
C ILE A 95 -8.04 -5.10 3.47
N ASP A 96 -8.14 -3.79 3.27
CA ASP A 96 -8.68 -3.19 2.05
C ASP A 96 -7.80 -3.51 0.83
N VAL A 97 -6.47 -3.52 1.00
CA VAL A 97 -5.54 -4.01 -0.02
C VAL A 97 -5.83 -5.48 -0.33
N CYS A 98 -5.94 -6.34 0.68
CA CYS A 98 -6.23 -7.76 0.47
C CYS A 98 -7.58 -7.97 -0.23
N ASP A 99 -8.60 -7.17 0.09
CA ASP A 99 -9.92 -7.22 -0.55
C ASP A 99 -9.84 -6.93 -2.06
N VAL A 100 -9.08 -5.90 -2.46
CA VAL A 100 -8.79 -5.64 -3.89
C VAL A 100 -8.13 -6.85 -4.55
N LEU A 101 -7.13 -7.44 -3.89
CA LEU A 101 -6.38 -8.57 -4.44
C LEU A 101 -7.22 -9.84 -4.56
N LEU A 102 -8.24 -10.01 -3.72
CA LEU A 102 -9.12 -11.18 -3.71
C LEU A 102 -10.29 -11.07 -4.68
N ASN A 103 -10.97 -9.91 -4.70
CA ASN A 103 -12.28 -9.79 -5.34
C ASN A 103 -12.21 -9.25 -6.77
N ASN A 104 -11.17 -8.47 -7.09
CA ASN A 104 -11.12 -7.79 -8.38
C ASN A 104 -10.16 -8.47 -9.39
N LEU A 105 -9.43 -9.52 -8.97
CA LEU A 105 -8.38 -10.14 -9.77
C LEU A 105 -8.61 -11.65 -9.96
N VAL A 106 -8.33 -12.15 -11.16
CA VAL A 106 -8.53 -13.58 -11.54
C VAL A 106 -7.32 -14.44 -11.12
N ASP A 107 -6.23 -13.79 -10.68
CA ASP A 107 -4.97 -14.46 -10.37
C ASP A 107 -5.01 -15.20 -9.03
N LYS A 108 -4.97 -16.53 -9.10
CA LYS A 108 -5.02 -17.41 -7.93
C LYS A 108 -3.80 -17.29 -7.03
N THR A 109 -2.62 -16.97 -7.60
CA THR A 109 -1.38 -16.78 -6.83
C THR A 109 -1.49 -15.53 -5.98
N LEU A 110 -1.97 -14.44 -6.57
CA LEU A 110 -2.18 -13.18 -5.89
C LEU A 110 -3.27 -13.28 -4.80
N ALA A 111 -4.37 -13.96 -5.11
CA ALA A 111 -5.42 -14.27 -4.13
C ALA A 111 -4.89 -15.15 -2.99
N GLY A 112 -3.98 -16.09 -3.28
CA GLY A 112 -3.30 -16.91 -2.27
C GLY A 112 -2.48 -16.06 -1.31
N HIS A 113 -1.66 -15.13 -1.83
CA HIS A 113 -0.88 -14.21 -1.00
C HIS A 113 -1.75 -13.29 -0.14
N ALA A 114 -2.88 -12.80 -0.67
CA ALA A 114 -3.83 -11.99 0.11
C ALA A 114 -4.47 -12.80 1.26
N LYS A 115 -4.88 -14.05 1.01
CA LYS A 115 -5.41 -14.95 2.07
C LYS A 115 -4.37 -15.22 3.15
N ASP A 116 -3.13 -15.44 2.77
CA ASP A 116 -2.04 -15.62 3.72
C ASP A 116 -1.88 -14.39 4.62
N MET A 117 -1.87 -13.18 4.05
CA MET A 117 -1.76 -11.94 4.82
C MET A 117 -2.95 -11.76 5.79
N LEU A 118 -4.18 -12.02 5.34
CA LEU A 118 -5.36 -11.98 6.22
C LEU A 118 -5.29 -13.01 7.34
N LYS A 119 -4.83 -14.23 7.04
CA LYS A 119 -4.63 -15.27 8.04
C LYS A 119 -3.57 -14.86 9.07
N GLU A 120 -2.48 -14.24 8.63
CA GLU A 120 -1.42 -13.72 9.51
C GLU A 120 -1.91 -12.56 10.38
N LEU A 121 -2.90 -11.78 9.92
CA LEU A 121 -3.62 -10.80 10.75
C LEU A 121 -4.61 -11.42 11.76
N GLY A 122 -4.82 -12.73 11.72
CA GLY A 122 -5.83 -13.42 12.53
C GLY A 122 -7.24 -13.35 11.95
N ILE A 123 -7.41 -12.84 10.72
CA ILE A 123 -8.69 -12.80 10.02
C ILE A 123 -8.84 -14.09 9.21
N SER A 124 -9.41 -15.11 9.86
CA SER A 124 -9.87 -16.31 9.17
C SER A 124 -11.09 -15.95 8.32
N SER A 125 -11.11 -16.32 7.03
CA SER A 125 -12.15 -16.01 6.05
C SER A 125 -13.53 -16.67 6.32
N GLY A 126 -13.98 -16.69 7.58
CA GLY A 126 -15.19 -17.36 8.04
C GLY A 126 -15.94 -16.66 9.17
N SER A 127 -15.78 -15.35 9.36
CA SER A 127 -16.66 -14.59 10.26
C SER A 127 -17.55 -13.61 9.49
N THR A 128 -18.74 -14.08 9.13
CA THR A 128 -19.90 -13.21 8.94
C THR A 128 -20.40 -12.83 10.34
N GLN A 129 -20.10 -11.61 10.81
CA GLN A 129 -20.97 -10.83 11.71
C GLN A 129 -20.70 -9.34 11.49
N GLN A 130 -21.59 -8.75 10.69
CA GLN A 130 -22.32 -7.51 10.89
C GLN A 130 -21.71 -6.40 11.77
N GLU A 131 -21.60 -5.23 11.13
CA GLU A 131 -21.71 -3.88 11.68
C GLU A 131 -20.45 -3.25 12.30
N GLN A 132 -19.59 -2.72 11.43
CA GLN A 132 -19.11 -1.35 11.62
C GLN A 132 -19.49 -0.51 10.40
N ILE A 133 -20.73 -0.01 10.45
CA ILE A 133 -21.17 1.10 9.61
C ILE A 133 -20.46 2.36 10.11
N THR A 134 -19.97 3.16 9.15
CA THR A 134 -19.46 4.54 9.25
C THR A 134 -18.06 4.71 9.87
N LYS A 135 -17.03 5.22 9.19
CA LYS A 135 -16.94 6.02 7.96
C LYS A 135 -15.76 5.49 7.15
N SER A 136 -15.94 5.36 5.83
CA SER A 136 -14.85 5.55 4.88
C SER A 136 -14.28 6.94 5.13
N THR A 137 -13.26 7.01 5.98
CA THR A 137 -12.42 8.19 6.10
C THR A 137 -11.33 7.91 5.10
N LEU A 138 -11.35 8.69 4.02
CA LEU A 138 -10.32 8.77 3.00
C LEU A 138 -8.97 8.42 3.60
N ALA A 139 -8.39 7.30 3.16
CA ALA A 139 -7.01 6.98 3.44
C ALA A 139 -6.22 8.23 3.04
N THR A 140 -5.73 8.96 4.06
CA THR A 140 -4.91 10.15 3.82
C THR A 140 -3.62 9.61 3.25
N THR A 141 -3.61 9.59 1.93
CA THR A 141 -2.49 9.10 1.17
C THR A 141 -1.34 10.07 1.40
N CYS A 142 -0.20 9.56 1.87
CA CYS A 142 1.04 10.32 1.93
C CYS A 142 1.32 10.85 0.51
N GLY A 143 1.09 12.15 0.28
CA GLY A 143 1.09 12.76 -1.05
C GLY A 143 0.25 14.03 -1.23
N GLY A 144 -0.47 14.52 -0.20
CA GLY A 144 -1.10 15.84 -0.25
C GLY A 144 -0.03 16.94 -0.24
N ILE A 145 0.13 17.63 -1.37
CA ILE A 145 0.75 18.95 -1.38
C ILE A 145 -0.12 19.88 -0.52
N GLU A 146 0.49 20.44 0.52
CA GLU A 146 -0.06 21.52 1.31
C GLU A 146 -0.13 22.76 0.39
N GLU A 147 -1.31 23.04 -0.16
CA GLU A 147 -1.59 24.34 -0.78
C GLU A 147 -1.67 25.34 0.36
N THR A 148 -0.60 26.10 0.55
CA THR A 148 -0.59 27.23 1.48
C THR A 148 -1.52 28.30 0.93
N ASP A 149 -2.70 28.44 1.54
CA ASP A 149 -3.58 29.60 1.39
C ASP A 149 -2.79 30.88 1.73
N ASP A 150 -2.47 31.69 0.73
CA ASP A 150 -2.11 33.11 0.91
C ASP A 150 -3.40 33.93 1.06
N PRO A 151 -3.69 34.57 2.21
CA PRO A 151 -4.71 35.57 2.28
C PRO A 151 -4.05 36.94 2.13
N ASN A 152 -4.03 37.51 0.93
CA ASN A 152 -3.84 38.95 0.78
C ASN A 152 -5.07 39.61 0.16
N GLY A 153 -6.11 39.70 0.98
CA GLY A 153 -7.16 40.70 0.83
C GLY A 153 -6.70 42.01 1.49
N GLY A 154 -6.22 42.95 0.68
CA GLY A 154 -5.94 44.33 1.09
C GLY A 154 -6.75 45.28 0.21
N ALA A 155 -7.81 45.83 0.79
CA ALA A 155 -8.80 46.67 0.13
C ALA A 155 -8.25 48.03 -0.35
N THR A 156 -8.92 48.49 -1.39
CA THR A 156 -8.98 49.83 -1.98
C THR A 156 -9.18 50.94 -0.95
N ALA A 157 -8.47 52.06 -1.14
CA ALA A 157 -8.95 53.39 -0.75
C ALA A 157 -8.47 54.42 -1.78
N ALA A 158 -9.41 54.95 -2.54
CA ALA A 158 -9.27 56.20 -3.25
C ALA A 158 -9.48 57.34 -2.23
N GLU A 159 -8.67 58.40 -2.28
CA GLU A 159 -9.12 59.73 -1.87
C GLU A 159 -8.20 60.82 -2.47
N THR A 160 -8.87 61.68 -3.26
CA THR A 160 -8.61 63.08 -3.66
C THR A 160 -7.38 63.47 -4.46
#